data_AF-A0A4Z0QKH7-F1
#
_entry.id   AF-A0A4Z0QKH7-F1
#
_cell.length_a   1.000
_cell.length_b   1.000
_cell.length_c   1.000
_cell.angle_alpha   90.00
_cell.angle_beta   90.00
_cell.angle_gamma   90.00
#
_symmetry.space_group_name_H-M   'P 1'
#
loop_
_entity.id
_entity.type
_entity.pdbx_description
1 polymer ?
#
loop_
_entity_poly.entity_id
_entity_poly.type
_entity_poly.pdbx_seq_one_letter_code
_entity_poly.pdbx_strand_id
1 'polypeptide(L)'
;METLLYPNADEQTRRDMLESEAFKVVDGEKYDRRLSDAEIEDRRHEAVKLLDKQDELAVEKKEVMDDFKARASSLNKKLSTLRQEARTGVTNETGKLYYIPDYDARRMGIYNGAGELINSRGLLPEERQQNMFASRGGASGTEG
;
A
#
# COMPACT_ATOMS: atom_id res chain seq x y z
N MET A 1 39.19 -42.75 23.83
CA MET A 1 38.29 -43.39 24.80
C MET A 1 37.25 -44.13 24.01
N GLU A 2 37.03 -45.42 24.30
CA GLU A 2 35.90 -46.15 23.74
C GLU A 2 34.58 -45.45 24.12
N THR A 3 33.70 -45.28 23.14
CA THR A 3 32.45 -44.53 23.27
C THR A 3 31.36 -45.33 24.02
N LEU A 4 31.55 -46.64 24.23
CA LEU A 4 30.54 -47.55 24.75
C LEU A 4 31.18 -48.62 25.65
N LEU A 5 30.66 -48.76 26.87
CA LEU A 5 30.98 -49.86 27.80
C LEU A 5 30.18 -51.11 27.44
N TYR A 6 30.81 -52.29 27.53
CA TYR A 6 30.27 -53.60 27.12
C TYR A 6 29.71 -53.59 25.68
N PRO A 7 30.56 -53.36 24.65
CA PRO A 7 30.13 -53.25 23.27
C PRO A 7 29.53 -54.54 22.70
N ASN A 8 29.88 -55.70 23.27
CA ASN A 8 29.42 -57.02 22.82
C ASN A 8 28.15 -57.52 23.54
N ALA A 9 27.69 -56.82 24.58
CA ALA A 9 26.45 -57.14 25.28
C ALA A 9 25.25 -56.55 24.54
N ASP A 10 24.09 -57.22 24.58
CA ASP A 10 22.83 -56.63 24.18
C ASP A 10 22.40 -55.51 25.15
N GLU A 11 21.38 -54.74 24.78
CA GLU A 11 20.97 -53.56 25.55
C GLU A 11 20.52 -53.88 26.98
N GLN A 12 19.81 -55.01 27.18
CA GLN A 12 19.33 -55.39 28.50
C GLN A 12 20.49 -55.87 29.37
N THR A 13 21.31 -56.78 28.85
CA THR A 13 22.50 -57.26 29.56
C THR A 13 23.44 -56.09 29.90
N ARG A 14 23.61 -55.12 29.00
CA ARG A 14 24.42 -53.93 29.27
C ARG A 14 23.86 -53.08 30.42
N ARG A 15 22.53 -52.93 30.50
CA ARG A 15 21.89 -52.22 31.62
C ARG A 15 22.13 -52.94 32.94
N ASP A 16 21.91 -54.25 32.98
CA ASP A 16 22.09 -55.05 34.20
C ASP A 16 23.56 -55.01 34.68
N MET A 17 24.53 -55.08 33.76
CA MET A 17 25.95 -54.91 34.06
C MET A 17 26.27 -53.51 34.60
N LEU A 18 25.74 -52.46 33.96
CA LEU A 18 25.91 -51.07 34.41
C LEU A 18 25.33 -50.86 35.82
N GLU A 19 24.14 -51.38 36.11
CA GLU A 19 23.55 -51.29 37.45
C GLU A 19 24.38 -52.01 38.50
N SER A 20 24.93 -53.19 38.18
CA SER A 20 25.74 -53.97 39.11
C SER A 20 27.09 -53.32 39.46
N GLU A 21 27.70 -52.60 38.50
CA GLU A 21 29.01 -51.96 38.67
C GLU A 21 28.91 -50.47 39.05
N ALA A 22 27.73 -49.85 38.94
CA ALA A 22 27.54 -48.43 39.22
C ALA A 22 27.74 -48.12 40.71
N PHE A 23 28.64 -47.17 41.00
CA PHE A 23 28.78 -46.60 42.35
C PHE A 23 27.54 -45.78 42.77
N LYS A 24 26.85 -45.16 41.80
CA LYS A 24 25.65 -44.35 42.01
C LYS A 24 24.80 -44.36 40.75
N VAL A 25 23.49 -44.56 40.92
CA VAL A 25 22.47 -44.41 39.87
C VAL A 25 21.59 -43.22 40.25
N VAL A 26 21.32 -42.32 39.30
CA VAL A 26 20.51 -41.11 39.51
C VAL A 26 19.41 -41.05 38.46
N ASP A 27 18.16 -41.05 38.94
CA ASP A 27 16.99 -40.90 38.08
C ASP A 27 16.72 -39.42 37.77
N GLY A 28 16.35 -39.14 36.52
CA GLY A 28 15.91 -37.81 36.09
C GLY A 28 17.03 -36.77 35.92
N GLU A 29 18.29 -37.16 35.96
CA GLU A 29 19.41 -36.26 35.68
C GLU A 29 19.48 -35.95 34.18
N LYS A 30 19.65 -34.66 33.86
CA LYS A 30 19.74 -34.20 32.46
C LYS A 30 21.17 -34.34 31.98
N TYR A 31 21.34 -34.89 30.78
CA TYR A 31 22.62 -34.99 30.12
C TYR A 31 22.48 -34.74 28.61
N ASP A 32 23.58 -34.32 27.99
CA ASP A 32 23.64 -34.12 26.56
C ASP A 32 24.02 -35.43 25.86
N ARG A 33 23.11 -35.96 25.05
CA ARG A 33 23.40 -37.09 24.16
C ARG A 33 23.94 -36.57 22.83
N ARG A 34 25.00 -37.21 22.33
CA ARG A 34 25.46 -36.98 20.95
C ARG A 34 24.44 -37.52 19.95
N LEU A 35 24.13 -36.72 18.94
CA LEU A 35 23.36 -37.16 17.78
C LEU A 35 24.24 -38.04 16.89
N SER A 36 23.62 -39.05 16.29
CA SER A 36 24.22 -39.77 15.17
C SER A 36 24.19 -38.94 13.88
N ASP A 37 25.02 -39.28 12.91
CA ASP A 37 25.05 -38.60 11.61
C ASP A 37 23.70 -38.65 10.89
N ALA A 38 22.96 -39.76 11.02
CA ALA A 38 21.61 -39.90 10.47
C ALA A 38 20.62 -38.92 11.13
N GLU A 39 20.64 -38.80 12.46
CA GLU A 39 19.79 -37.85 13.18
C GLU A 39 20.15 -36.39 12.86
N ILE A 40 21.43 -36.09 12.62
CA ILE A 40 21.87 -34.76 12.18
C ILE A 40 21.30 -34.46 10.80
N GLU A 41 21.36 -35.43 9.88
CA GLU A 41 20.86 -35.25 8.52
C GLU A 41 19.34 -35.10 8.48
N ASP A 42 18.61 -35.91 9.24
CA ASP A 42 17.15 -35.80 9.39
C ASP A 42 16.76 -34.41 9.91
N ARG A 43 17.47 -33.90 10.92
CA ARG A 43 17.23 -32.55 11.47
C ARG A 43 17.56 -31.44 10.48
N ARG A 44 18.61 -31.59 9.67
CA ARG A 44 18.93 -30.63 8.60
C ARG A 44 17.81 -30.60 7.56
N HIS A 45 17.33 -31.77 7.15
CA HIS A 45 16.25 -31.87 6.19
C HIS A 45 14.94 -31.27 6.74
N GLU A 46 14.64 -31.49 8.01
CA GLU A 46 13.53 -30.83 8.69
C GLU A 46 13.70 -29.31 8.73
N ALA A 47 14.90 -28.82 9.04
CA ALA A 47 15.21 -27.39 9.06
C ALA A 47 14.98 -26.73 7.69
N VAL A 48 15.43 -27.37 6.60
CA VAL A 48 15.22 -26.86 5.23
C VAL A 48 13.73 -26.76 4.93
N LYS A 49 12.93 -27.79 5.24
CA LYS A 49 11.46 -27.74 5.03
C LYS A 49 10.78 -26.62 5.82
N LEU A 50 11.27 -26.34 7.03
CA LEU A 50 10.73 -25.25 7.85
C LEU A 50 11.12 -23.88 7.29
N LEU A 51 12.34 -23.74 6.76
CA LEU A 51 12.78 -22.52 6.08
C LEU A 51 11.95 -22.25 4.83
N ASP A 52 11.72 -23.25 3.98
CA ASP A 52 10.89 -23.09 2.77
C ASP A 52 9.48 -22.58 3.13
N LYS A 53 8.85 -23.20 4.15
CA LYS A 53 7.54 -22.75 4.66
C LYS A 53 7.57 -21.34 5.24
N GLN A 54 8.66 -20.97 5.90
CA GLN A 54 8.83 -19.62 6.45
C GLN A 54 8.88 -18.59 5.33
N ASP A 55 9.59 -18.89 4.24
CA ASP A 55 9.70 -18.02 3.08
C ASP A 55 8.36 -17.89 2.34
N GLU A 56 7.62 -18.98 2.15
CA GLU A 56 6.26 -18.97 1.61
C GLU A 56 5.34 -18.04 2.42
N LEU A 57 5.32 -18.19 3.75
CA LEU A 57 4.52 -17.34 4.64
C LEU A 57 4.95 -15.87 4.59
N ALA A 58 6.23 -15.59 4.40
CA ALA A 58 6.73 -14.22 4.27
C ALA A 58 6.24 -13.56 2.98
N VAL A 59 6.19 -14.31 1.88
CA VAL A 59 5.64 -13.85 0.59
C VAL A 59 4.14 -13.58 0.72
N GLU A 60 3.37 -14.54 1.24
CA GLU A 60 1.92 -14.39 1.43
C GLU A 60 1.58 -13.17 2.30
N LYS A 61 2.29 -13.01 3.43
CA LYS A 61 2.14 -11.84 4.30
C LYS A 61 2.37 -10.53 3.55
N LYS A 62 3.38 -10.48 2.67
CA LYS A 62 3.68 -9.28 1.90
C LYS A 62 2.55 -8.95 0.93
N GLU A 63 2.04 -9.94 0.21
CA GLU A 63 0.95 -9.77 -0.75
C GLU A 63 -0.33 -9.24 -0.06
N VAL A 64 -0.72 -9.86 1.06
CA VAL A 64 -1.88 -9.42 1.85
C VAL A 64 -1.69 -7.99 2.37
N MET A 65 -0.49 -7.66 2.84
CA MET A 65 -0.18 -6.32 3.33
C MET A 65 -0.23 -5.27 2.21
N ASP A 66 0.24 -5.61 1.02
CA ASP A 66 0.26 -4.68 -0.11
C ASP A 66 -1.16 -4.45 -0.66
N ASP A 67 -2.00 -5.47 -0.72
CA ASP A 67 -3.43 -5.31 -1.03
C ASP A 67 -4.16 -4.46 0.03
N PHE A 68 -3.90 -4.72 1.32
CA PHE A 68 -4.47 -3.92 2.40
C PHE A 68 -4.05 -2.44 2.31
N LYS A 69 -2.76 -2.17 2.04
CA LYS A 69 -2.26 -0.81 1.82
C LYS A 69 -2.91 -0.15 0.61
N ALA A 70 -3.13 -0.86 -0.48
CA ALA A 70 -3.79 -0.33 -1.67
C ALA A 70 -5.22 0.11 -1.35
N ARG A 71 -5.99 -0.76 -0.68
CA ARG A 71 -7.36 -0.45 -0.23
C ARG A 71 -7.39 0.74 0.73
N ALA A 72 -6.54 0.74 1.75
CA ALA A 72 -6.45 1.83 2.73
C ALA A 72 -6.02 3.17 2.10
N SER A 73 -5.05 3.15 1.19
CA SER A 73 -4.58 4.34 0.48
C SER A 73 -5.69 4.98 -0.35
N SER A 74 -6.51 4.17 -1.04
CA SER A 74 -7.66 4.67 -1.81
C SER A 74 -8.67 5.40 -0.93
N LEU A 75 -8.97 4.87 0.25
CA LEU A 75 -9.90 5.48 1.21
C LEU A 75 -9.32 6.76 1.81
N ASN A 76 -8.03 6.72 2.20
CA ASN A 76 -7.35 7.88 2.77
C ASN A 76 -7.28 9.05 1.78
N LYS A 77 -7.05 8.78 0.49
CA LYS A 77 -7.08 9.81 -0.56
C LYS A 77 -8.47 10.44 -0.67
N LYS A 78 -9.52 9.63 -0.81
CA LYS A 78 -10.92 10.12 -0.87
C LYS A 78 -11.28 10.96 0.36
N LEU A 79 -10.92 10.46 1.54
CA LEU A 79 -11.20 11.13 2.79
C LEU A 79 -10.40 12.44 2.94
N SER A 80 -9.17 12.50 2.45
CA SER A 80 -8.37 13.73 2.40
C SER A 80 -9.02 14.78 1.50
N THR A 81 -9.49 14.39 0.31
CA THR A 81 -10.20 15.29 -0.61
C THR A 81 -11.48 15.83 0.03
N LEU A 82 -12.33 14.95 0.57
CA LEU A 82 -13.57 15.35 1.24
C LEU A 82 -13.32 16.27 2.45
N ARG A 83 -12.26 16.01 3.24
CA ARG A 83 -11.86 16.89 4.35
C ARG A 83 -11.45 18.28 3.86
N GLN A 84 -10.75 18.35 2.73
CA GLN A 84 -10.36 19.62 2.14
C GLN A 84 -11.60 20.38 1.65
N GLU A 85 -12.47 19.73 0.89
CA GLU A 85 -13.72 20.31 0.38
C GLU A 85 -14.63 20.80 1.51
N ALA A 86 -14.82 19.99 2.55
CA ALA A 86 -15.62 20.37 3.71
C ALA A 86 -15.02 21.54 4.49
N ARG A 87 -13.69 21.71 4.47
CA ARG A 87 -13.00 22.82 5.14
C ARG A 87 -13.06 24.10 4.32
N THR A 88 -12.89 24.04 3.00
CA THR A 88 -12.82 25.22 2.14
C THR A 88 -14.18 25.64 1.60
N GLY A 89 -15.16 24.73 1.56
CA GLY A 89 -16.43 24.92 0.86
C GLY A 89 -16.28 24.95 -0.66
N VAL A 90 -15.11 24.58 -1.20
CA VAL A 90 -14.79 24.66 -2.63
C VAL A 90 -14.40 23.26 -3.12
N THR A 91 -15.03 22.82 -4.20
CA THR A 91 -14.65 21.62 -4.95
C THR A 91 -13.99 21.99 -6.28
N ASN A 92 -13.11 21.14 -6.78
CA ASN A 92 -12.49 21.32 -8.09
C ASN A 92 -13.29 20.56 -9.13
N GLU A 93 -14.08 21.29 -9.92
CA GLU A 93 -14.81 20.73 -11.05
C GLU A 93 -14.13 21.12 -12.36
N THR A 94 -13.96 20.14 -13.25
CA THR A 94 -13.53 20.39 -14.63
C THR A 94 -14.77 20.50 -15.51
N GLY A 95 -14.98 21.67 -16.09
CA GLY A 95 -16.14 21.94 -16.94
C GLY A 95 -15.84 23.00 -17.99
N LYS A 96 -16.84 23.27 -18.84
CA LYS A 96 -16.78 24.40 -19.77
C LYS A 96 -16.97 25.69 -19.00
N LEU A 97 -16.05 26.62 -19.17
CA LEU A 97 -16.16 27.99 -18.67
C LEU A 97 -16.53 28.92 -19.82
N TYR A 98 -17.49 29.80 -19.56
CA TYR A 98 -18.02 30.76 -20.52
C TYR A 98 -17.49 32.14 -20.17
N TYR A 99 -16.77 32.75 -21.10
CA TYR A 99 -16.18 34.08 -20.95
C TYR A 99 -17.11 35.09 -21.62
N ILE A 100 -17.76 35.93 -20.81
CA ILE A 100 -18.73 36.92 -21.28
C ILE A 100 -18.20 38.33 -20.99
N PRO A 101 -17.92 39.15 -22.02
CA PRO A 101 -17.43 40.51 -21.83
C PRO A 101 -18.57 41.45 -21.43
N ASP A 102 -18.34 42.20 -20.35
CA ASP A 102 -19.09 43.39 -19.98
C ASP A 102 -18.26 44.62 -20.38
N TYR A 103 -18.66 45.24 -21.48
CA TYR A 103 -17.95 46.37 -22.06
C TYR A 103 -18.12 47.66 -21.26
N ASP A 104 -19.25 47.82 -20.56
CA ASP A 104 -19.55 49.00 -19.76
C ASP A 104 -18.71 48.99 -18.48
N ALA A 105 -18.64 47.86 -17.80
CA ALA A 105 -17.78 47.67 -16.62
C ALA A 105 -16.30 47.43 -16.98
N ARG A 106 -15.97 47.22 -18.27
CA ARG A 106 -14.65 46.79 -18.78
C ARG A 106 -14.12 45.51 -18.13
N ARG A 107 -15.01 44.56 -17.83
CA ARG A 107 -14.68 43.29 -17.18
C ARG A 107 -15.07 42.10 -18.04
N MET A 108 -14.32 41.02 -17.92
CA MET A 108 -14.67 39.68 -18.41
C MET A 108 -15.23 38.89 -17.24
N GLY A 109 -16.50 38.48 -17.32
CA GLY A 109 -17.09 37.52 -16.40
C GLY A 109 -16.78 36.09 -16.85
N ILE A 110 -16.36 35.24 -15.93
CA ILE A 110 -16.09 33.82 -16.17
C ILE A 110 -17.19 33.03 -15.46
N TYR A 111 -18.03 32.36 -16.23
CA TYR A 111 -19.20 31.64 -15.74
C TYR A 111 -19.06 30.12 -15.94
N ASN A 112 -19.67 29.32 -15.07
CA ASN A 112 -19.81 27.89 -15.29
C ASN A 112 -21.02 27.58 -16.20
N GLY A 113 -21.26 26.30 -16.50
CA GLY A 113 -22.40 25.86 -17.32
C GLY A 113 -23.78 26.09 -16.70
N ALA A 114 -23.87 26.36 -15.40
CA ALA A 114 -25.10 26.75 -14.72
C ALA A 114 -25.36 28.28 -14.79
N GLY A 115 -24.42 29.06 -15.32
CA GLY A 115 -24.51 30.51 -15.39
C GLY A 115 -24.06 31.23 -14.11
N GLU A 116 -23.39 30.54 -13.18
CA GLU A 116 -22.86 31.14 -11.96
C GLU A 116 -21.51 31.82 -12.23
N LEU A 117 -21.31 33.02 -11.69
CA LEU A 117 -20.06 33.77 -11.84
C LEU A 117 -18.97 33.15 -10.96
N ILE A 118 -17.96 32.54 -11.59
CA ILE A 118 -16.83 31.89 -10.92
C ILE A 118 -15.72 32.90 -10.61
N ASN A 119 -15.42 33.78 -11.56
CA ASN A 119 -14.37 34.79 -11.41
C ASN A 119 -14.61 35.95 -12.38
N SER A 120 -13.96 37.08 -12.15
CA SER A 120 -13.98 38.20 -13.08
C SER A 120 -12.61 38.89 -13.15
N ARG A 121 -12.17 39.22 -14.36
CA ARG A 121 -10.92 39.97 -14.61
C ARG A 121 -11.19 41.17 -15.53
N GLY A 122 -10.23 42.09 -15.65
CA GLY A 122 -10.31 43.16 -16.64
C GLY A 122 -10.26 42.63 -18.09
N LEU A 123 -10.90 43.34 -19.02
CA LEU A 123 -10.81 43.03 -20.45
C LEU A 123 -9.39 43.26 -20.97
N LEU A 124 -8.87 42.30 -21.74
CA LEU A 124 -7.62 42.46 -22.48
C LEU A 124 -7.80 43.43 -23.65
N PRO A 125 -6.72 44.05 -24.17
CA PRO A 125 -6.81 45.01 -25.27
C PRO A 125 -7.54 44.46 -26.52
N GLU A 126 -7.32 43.20 -26.86
CA GLU A 126 -7.95 42.51 -27.99
C GLU A 126 -9.45 42.28 -27.78
N GLU A 127 -9.85 41.91 -26.55
CA GLU A 127 -11.26 41.69 -26.18
C GLU A 127 -12.06 43.00 -26.22
N ARG A 128 -11.42 44.15 -26.00
CA ARG A 128 -12.06 45.47 -26.12
C ARG A 128 -12.34 45.87 -27.57
N GLN A 129 -11.60 45.32 -28.53
CA GLN A 129 -11.71 45.67 -29.95
C GLN A 129 -12.83 44.92 -30.67
N GLN A 130 -13.28 43.76 -30.17
CA GLN A 130 -14.36 42.99 -30.80
C GLN A 130 -15.70 43.75 -30.85
N ASN A 131 -15.91 44.78 -30.02
CA ASN A 131 -17.13 45.59 -30.05
C ASN A 131 -17.18 46.59 -31.24
N MET A 132 -16.07 46.82 -31.97
CA MET A 132 -16.07 47.74 -33.12
C MET A 132 -16.72 47.17 -34.39
N PHE A 133 -16.92 45.85 -34.47
CA PHE A 133 -17.50 45.19 -35.66
C PHE A 133 -18.95 44.73 -35.48
N ALA A 134 -19.49 44.68 -34.27
CA ALA A 134 -20.89 44.29 -34.02
C ALA A 134 -21.89 45.45 -34.23
N SER A 135 -21.42 46.70 -34.30
CA SER A 135 -22.24 47.91 -34.40
C SER A 135 -22.44 48.43 -35.84
N ARG A 136 -22.09 47.65 -36.88
CA ARG A 136 -22.41 47.95 -38.29
C ARG A 136 -23.28 46.86 -38.92
N GLY A 137 -24.49 46.72 -38.41
CA GLY A 137 -25.47 45.77 -38.93
C GLY A 137 -26.90 46.13 -38.53
N GLY A 138 -27.34 47.34 -38.87
CA GLY A 138 -28.71 47.76 -38.59
C GLY A 138 -28.98 49.23 -38.89
N ALA A 139 -29.29 49.53 -40.15
CA ALA A 139 -30.25 50.58 -40.52
C ALA A 139 -30.65 50.40 -42.00
N SER A 140 -31.87 49.88 -42.16
CA SER A 140 -32.70 49.86 -43.36
C SER A 140 -33.08 51.26 -43.85
N GLY A 141 -33.42 51.37 -45.15
CA GLY A 141 -34.16 52.49 -45.76
C GLY A 141 -33.80 52.65 -47.25
N THR A 142 -34.39 51.89 -48.19
CA THR A 142 -35.55 52.28 -49.05
C THR A 142 -35.68 53.77 -49.36
N GLU A 143 -35.70 54.11 -50.67
CA GLU A 143 -36.70 54.94 -51.38
C GLU A 143 -36.07 55.72 -52.56
N GLY A 144 -36.76 55.74 -53.71
CA GLY A 144 -36.60 56.71 -54.80
C GLY A 144 -35.99 56.22 -56.10
#